data_AF-A0A7J4LX79-F1
#
_entry.id   AF-A0A7J4LX79-F1
#
_cell.length_a   1.000
_cell.length_b   1.000
_cell.length_c   1.000
_cell.angle_alpha   90.00
_cell.angle_beta   90.00
_cell.angle_gamma   90.00
#
_symmetry.space_group_name_H-M   'P 1'
#
loop_
_entity.id
_entity.type
_entity.pdbx_description
1 polymer ?
#
loop_
_entity_poly.entity_id
_entity_poly.type
_entity_poly.pdbx_seq_one_letter_code
_entity_poly.pdbx_strand_id
1 'polypeptide(L)'
;MKNNNPATACAVCMETITNPICVGCLENQIREWLSYRAPQLMSIFGKGMYFGGASEGTRCIKCKQTMNVCTYCFAKDVMELLSAHDPDLLDEYLSMFDFGLKEAMV
;
A
#
# COMPACT_ATOMS: atom_id res chain seq x y z
N MET A 1 -7.04 -22.94 19.56
CA MET A 1 -7.98 -22.13 18.76
C MET A 1 -7.28 -20.82 18.46
N LYS A 2 -7.02 -20.49 17.19
CA LYS A 2 -6.38 -19.22 16.81
C LYS A 2 -7.40 -18.11 17.06
N ASN A 3 -7.08 -17.18 17.96
CA ASN A 3 -7.85 -15.96 18.16
C ASN A 3 -7.73 -15.11 16.90
N ASN A 4 -8.61 -15.33 15.93
CA ASN A 4 -8.77 -14.42 14.80
C ASN A 4 -9.48 -13.19 15.33
N ASN A 5 -8.72 -12.17 15.73
CA ASN A 5 -9.28 -10.87 16.04
C ASN A 5 -9.62 -10.17 14.70
N PRO A 6 -10.91 -10.05 14.31
CA PRO A 6 -11.31 -9.50 13.02
C PRO A 6 -10.81 -8.07 12.80
N ALA A 7 -10.47 -7.35 13.88
CA ALA A 7 -9.85 -6.02 13.85
C ALA A 7 -8.42 -5.98 13.28
N THR A 8 -7.87 -7.08 12.76
CA THR A 8 -6.53 -7.11 12.18
C THR A 8 -6.50 -7.58 10.73
N ALA A 9 -7.64 -7.96 10.15
CA ALA A 9 -7.70 -8.40 8.76
C ALA A 9 -7.78 -7.22 7.78
N CYS A 10 -7.18 -7.38 6.61
CA CYS A 10 -7.28 -6.46 5.50
C CYS A 10 -8.66 -6.59 4.84
N ALA A 11 -9.37 -5.49 4.63
CA ALA A 11 -10.66 -5.45 3.96
C ALA A 11 -10.60 -5.79 2.46
N VAL A 12 -9.41 -5.85 1.86
CA VAL A 12 -9.21 -6.15 0.43
C VAL A 12 -8.91 -7.64 0.23
N CYS A 13 -7.84 -8.16 0.85
CA CYS A 13 -7.42 -9.54 0.67
C CYS A 13 -7.85 -10.49 1.80
N MET A 14 -8.49 -9.99 2.87
CA MET A 14 -8.89 -10.74 4.06
C MET A 14 -7.73 -11.36 4.88
N GLU A 15 -6.48 -11.12 4.48
CA GLU A 15 -5.29 -11.54 5.21
C GLU A 15 -5.00 -10.66 6.42
N THR A 16 -4.25 -11.19 7.39
CA THR A 16 -3.82 -10.41 8.57
C THR A 16 -2.88 -9.27 8.15
N ILE A 17 -3.16 -8.06 8.62
CA ILE A 17 -2.28 -6.89 8.44
C ILE A 17 -1.05 -7.08 9.35
N THR A 18 0.09 -7.39 8.74
CA THR A 18 1.36 -7.62 9.44
C THR A 18 2.25 -6.37 9.50
N ASN A 19 2.09 -5.43 8.56
CA ASN A 19 2.83 -4.19 8.54
C ASN A 19 2.10 -3.10 9.36
N PRO A 20 2.74 -2.50 10.38
CA PRO A 20 2.12 -1.49 11.25
C PRO A 20 2.08 -0.08 10.63
N ILE A 21 2.34 0.09 9.33
CA ILE A 21 2.26 1.37 8.62
C ILE A 21 0.95 1.43 7.81
N CYS A 22 0.16 2.49 8.01
CA CYS A 22 -1.07 2.68 7.23
C CYS A 22 -0.80 3.15 5.81
N VAL A 23 -1.78 2.90 4.95
CA VAL A 23 -1.76 3.31 3.54
C VAL A 23 -1.54 4.81 3.36
N GLY A 24 -2.07 5.68 4.22
CA GLY A 24 -1.81 7.13 4.11
C GLY A 24 -0.34 7.50 4.41
N CYS A 25 0.31 6.82 5.37
CA CYS A 25 1.73 7.03 5.63
C CYS A 25 2.63 6.46 4.53
N LEU A 26 2.21 5.35 3.90
CA LEU A 26 2.90 4.76 2.77
C LEU A 26 2.69 5.60 1.50
N GLU A 27 1.47 6.06 1.26
CA GLU A 27 1.11 6.99 0.19
C GLU A 27 1.99 8.23 0.21
N ASN A 28 2.18 8.86 1.37
CA ASN A 28 3.05 10.03 1.48
C ASN A 28 4.50 9.74 1.04
N GLN A 29 5.03 8.57 1.38
CA GLN A 29 6.39 8.16 0.97
C GLN A 29 6.46 7.90 -0.54
N ILE A 30 5.44 7.25 -1.09
CA ILE A 30 5.36 6.97 -2.53
C ILE A 30 5.15 8.27 -3.31
N ARG A 31 4.34 9.22 -2.83
CA ARG A 31 4.16 10.55 -3.42
C ARG A 31 5.47 11.33 -3.45
N GLU A 32 6.22 11.31 -2.36
CA GLU A 32 7.53 11.96 -2.29
C GLU A 32 8.47 11.35 -3.34
N TRP A 33 8.59 10.03 -3.39
CA TRP A 33 9.38 9.33 -4.41
C TRP A 33 8.93 9.64 -5.84
N LEU A 34 7.63 9.54 -6.14
CA LEU A 34 7.03 9.88 -7.44
C LEU A 34 7.29 11.33 -7.85
N SER A 35 7.27 12.27 -6.90
CA SER A 35 7.52 13.68 -7.19
C SER A 35 8.94 13.95 -7.70
N TYR A 36 9.89 13.06 -7.42
CA TYR A 36 11.25 13.12 -7.94
C TYR A 36 11.45 12.28 -9.20
N ARG A 37 10.82 11.09 -9.27
CA ARG A 37 11.07 10.12 -10.36
C ARG A 37 10.14 10.29 -11.56
N ALA A 38 8.87 10.56 -11.32
CA ALA A 38 7.86 10.71 -12.36
C ALA A 38 6.76 11.71 -11.97
N PRO A 39 7.07 13.02 -11.93
CA PRO A 39 6.11 14.06 -11.56
C PRO A 39 4.82 14.02 -12.39
N GLN A 40 4.89 13.56 -13.64
CA GLN A 40 3.73 13.43 -14.53
C GLN A 40 2.64 12.49 -13.99
N LEU A 41 3.05 11.45 -13.25
CA LEU A 41 2.13 10.46 -12.69
C LEU A 41 1.40 10.97 -11.44
N MET A 42 1.87 12.07 -10.82
CA MET A 42 1.22 12.67 -9.65
C MET A 42 -0.23 13.10 -9.92
N SER A 43 -0.55 13.42 -11.18
CA SER A 43 -1.90 13.83 -11.60
C SER A 43 -2.92 12.67 -11.62
N ILE A 44 -2.44 11.43 -11.67
CA ILE A 44 -3.26 10.21 -11.68
C ILE A 44 -3.08 9.36 -10.41
N PHE A 45 -1.98 9.57 -9.67
CA PHE A 45 -1.70 8.87 -8.43
C PHE A 45 -2.77 9.11 -7.36
N GLY A 46 -3.28 8.02 -6.77
CA GLY A 46 -4.36 8.03 -5.80
C GLY A 46 -5.77 8.03 -6.41
N LYS A 47 -5.94 8.15 -7.74
CA LYS A 47 -7.26 7.98 -8.35
C LYS A 47 -7.63 6.50 -8.37
N GLY A 48 -8.73 6.15 -7.70
CA GLY A 48 -9.25 4.78 -7.65
C GLY A 48 -8.53 3.85 -6.65
N MET A 49 -7.50 4.33 -5.96
CA MET A 49 -6.82 3.56 -4.91
C MET A 49 -7.66 3.51 -3.64
N TYR A 50 -7.66 2.37 -2.95
CA TYR A 50 -8.47 2.17 -1.76
C TYR A 50 -7.79 2.75 -0.50
N PHE A 51 -8.21 3.95 -0.10
CA PHE A 51 -7.80 4.58 1.15
C PHE A 51 -8.80 4.24 2.25
N GLY A 52 -8.63 3.08 2.86
CA GLY A 52 -9.50 2.64 3.94
C GLY A 52 -9.37 3.54 5.19
N GLY A 53 -10.51 4.08 5.63
CA GLY A 53 -10.71 4.53 7.00
C GLY A 53 -11.44 3.43 7.77
N ALA A 54 -10.98 3.09 8.97
CA ALA A 54 -11.57 2.03 9.78
C ALA A 54 -11.93 2.54 11.17
N SER A 55 -13.13 2.21 11.65
CA SER A 55 -13.53 2.49 13.03
C SER A 55 -12.83 1.54 14.03
N GLU A 56 -12.47 0.35 13.57
CA GLU A 56 -11.78 -0.70 14.32
C GLU A 56 -10.71 -1.32 13.42
N GLY A 57 -9.54 -1.63 13.98
CA GLY A 57 -8.40 -2.01 13.13
C GLY A 57 -7.06 -2.02 13.85
N THR A 58 -6.01 -2.40 13.12
CA THR A 58 -4.62 -2.20 13.55
C THR A 58 -4.32 -0.70 13.54
N ARG A 59 -3.51 -0.21 14.49
CA ARG A 59 -3.12 1.20 14.54
C ARG A 59 -1.78 1.42 13.87
N CYS A 60 -1.71 2.45 13.03
CA CYS A 60 -0.45 2.89 12.44
C CYS A 60 0.54 3.30 13.53
N ILE A 61 1.76 2.79 13.50
CA ILE A 61 2.79 3.17 14.48
C ILE A 61 3.24 4.63 14.32
N LYS A 62 3.16 5.18 13.10
CA LYS A 62 3.58 6.56 12.74
C LYS A 62 2.52 7.60 13.06
N CYS A 63 1.33 7.53 12.47
CA CYS A 63 0.28 8.55 12.63
C CYS A 63 -0.84 8.18 13.62
N LYS A 64 -0.81 6.97 14.19
CA LYS A 64 -1.79 6.45 15.16
C LYS A 64 -3.23 6.28 14.65
N GLN A 65 -3.48 6.52 13.36
CA GLN A 65 -4.76 6.22 12.73
C GLN A 65 -5.01 4.71 12.61
N THR A 66 -6.27 4.34 12.69
CA THR A 66 -6.74 2.97 12.50
C THR A 66 -6.73 2.63 11.00
N MET A 67 -6.30 1.42 10.67
CA MET A 67 -6.24 0.93 9.29
C MET A 67 -6.86 -0.46 9.17
N ASN A 68 -7.49 -0.68 8.01
CA ASN A 68 -8.06 -1.95 7.57
C ASN A 68 -7.54 -2.37 6.19
N VAL A 69 -6.45 -1.76 5.70
CA VAL A 69 -5.83 -2.10 4.41
C VAL A 69 -4.37 -2.40 4.66
N CYS A 70 -3.89 -3.54 4.17
CA CYS A 70 -2.49 -3.90 4.30
C CYS A 70 -1.63 -3.14 3.27
N THR A 71 -0.36 -2.98 3.59
CA THR A 71 0.61 -2.32 2.69
C THR A 71 0.77 -3.07 1.38
N TYR A 72 0.62 -4.40 1.36
CA TYR A 72 0.68 -5.21 0.14
C TYR A 72 -0.39 -4.80 -0.87
N CYS A 73 -1.67 -4.75 -0.47
CA CYS A 73 -2.76 -4.42 -1.40
C CYS A 73 -2.59 -3.00 -1.97
N PHE A 74 -2.24 -2.03 -1.12
CA PHE A 74 -1.98 -0.68 -1.58
C PHE A 74 -0.77 -0.59 -2.52
N ALA A 75 0.33 -1.28 -2.18
CA ALA A 75 1.52 -1.32 -3.04
C ALA A 75 1.24 -2.01 -4.38
N LYS A 76 0.38 -3.02 -4.41
CA LYS A 76 -0.09 -3.66 -5.64
C LYS A 76 -0.82 -2.68 -6.56
N ASP A 77 -1.72 -1.85 -6.03
CA ASP A 77 -2.42 -0.82 -6.83
C ASP A 77 -1.42 0.17 -7.45
N VAL A 78 -0.37 0.54 -6.72
CA VAL A 78 0.68 1.41 -7.24
C VAL A 78 1.51 0.70 -8.31
N MET A 79 1.88 -0.57 -8.09
CA MET A 79 2.59 -1.38 -9.07
C MET A 79 1.79 -1.51 -10.37
N GLU A 80 0.48 -1.74 -10.28
CA GLU A 80 -0.40 -1.81 -11.45
C GLU A 80 -0.49 -0.47 -12.19
N LEU A 81 -0.57 0.66 -11.46
CA LEU A 81 -0.49 2.00 -12.04
C LEU A 81 0.84 2.23 -12.80
N LEU A 82 1.97 1.89 -12.17
CA LEU A 82 3.29 2.03 -12.79
C LEU A 82 3.43 1.11 -14.02
N SER A 83 2.96 -0.13 -13.93
CA SER A 83 2.99 -1.08 -15.05
C SER A 83 2.22 -0.56 -16.27
N ALA A 84 1.11 0.15 -16.03
CA ALA A 84 0.28 0.69 -17.11
C ALA A 84 0.83 1.99 -17.74
N HIS A 85 1.62 2.78 -17.00
CA HIS A 85 1.97 4.14 -17.40
C HIS A 85 3.46 4.41 -17.55
N ASP A 86 4.31 3.74 -16.77
CA ASP A 86 5.77 3.92 -16.75
C ASP A 86 6.46 2.67 -16.18
N PRO A 87 6.51 1.56 -16.95
CA PRO A 87 7.01 0.27 -16.47
C PRO A 87 8.50 0.29 -16.12
N ASP A 88 9.27 1.25 -16.64
CA ASP A 88 10.70 1.40 -16.35
C ASP A 88 10.97 1.74 -14.86
N LEU A 89 9.94 2.20 -14.14
CA LEU A 89 10.03 2.50 -12.71
C LEU A 89 9.80 1.28 -11.81
N LEU A 90 9.35 0.14 -12.35
CA LEU A 90 8.95 -1.01 -11.55
C LEU A 90 10.09 -1.62 -10.73
N ASP A 91 11.28 -1.76 -11.32
CA ASP A 91 12.42 -2.35 -10.63
C ASP A 91 12.84 -1.51 -9.42
N GLU A 92 12.88 -0.18 -9.60
CA GLU A 92 13.18 0.74 -8.52
C GLU A 92 12.07 0.74 -7.46
N TYR A 93 10.81 0.82 -7.90
CA TYR A 93 9.65 0.76 -7.02
C TYR A 93 9.68 -0.50 -6.14
N LEU A 94 9.86 -1.68 -6.75
CA LEU A 94 9.92 -2.96 -6.05
C LEU A 94 11.21 -3.15 -5.24
N SER A 95 12.24 -2.32 -5.43
CA SER A 95 13.40 -2.30 -4.52
C SER A 95 13.09 -1.61 -3.18
N MET A 96 12.08 -0.72 -3.16
CA MET A 96 11.72 0.11 -2.01
C MET A 96 10.40 -0.30 -1.36
N PHE A 97 9.44 -0.80 -2.15
CA PHE A 97 8.03 -0.97 -1.77
C PHE A 97 7.49 -2.37 -2.10
N ASP A 98 8.33 -3.40 -2.00
CA ASP A 98 7.98 -4.79 -2.36
C ASP A 98 6.83 -5.35 -1.51
N PHE A 99 6.95 -5.35 -0.18
CA PHE A 99 5.95 -5.91 0.74
C PHE A 99 5.45 -7.34 0.41
N GLY A 100 6.23 -8.13 -0.34
CA GLY A 100 5.85 -9.48 -0.79
C GLY A 100 5.31 -9.55 -2.22
N LEU A 101 5.44 -8.47 -3.01
CA LEU A 101 4.92 -8.39 -4.38
C LEU A 101 5.73 -9.26 -5.34
N LYS A 102 7.06 -9.30 -5.22
CA LYS A 102 7.91 -10.10 -6.12
C LYS A 102 7.58 -11.59 -6.02
N GLU A 103 7.32 -12.09 -4.83
CA GLU A 103 6.93 -13.49 -4.60
C GLU A 103 5.57 -13.83 -5.22
N ALA A 104 4.68 -12.85 -5.36
CA ALA A 104 3.36 -13.04 -5.95
C ALA A 104 3.33 -12.96 -7.49
N MET A 105 4.45 -12.60 -8.13
CA MET A 105 4.58 -12.49 -9.59
C MET A 105 5.17 -13.74 -10.26
N VAL A 106 5.51 -14.77 -9.48
CA VAL A 106 6.07 -16.06 -9.93
C VAL A 106 4.99 -17.13 -9.92
#